data_AF-A0ABD0ZSZ2-F1
#
_entry.id   AF-A0ABD0ZSZ2-F1
#
_cell.length_a   1.000
_cell.length_b   1.000
_cell.length_c   1.000
_cell.angle_alpha   90.00
_cell.angle_beta   90.00
_cell.angle_gamma   90.00
#
_symmetry.space_group_name_H-M   'P 1'
#
loop_
_entity.id
_entity.type
_entity.pdbx_description
1 polymer ?
#
loop_
_entity_poly.entity_id
_entity_poly.type
_entity_poly.pdbx_seq_one_letter_code
_entity_poly.pdbx_strand_id
1 'polypeptide(L)'
;MALKKVMTILVLFVLVTPTFVQSNEHGHVSVLVSKTGLEFAKDYLIHKVISTTIPLQLPNIEKEDKIPLIGNVGMSLSNISIYSVDVQSSLIETGENGIVFSVRGAKANLRMDWSYTYRAAFFKTSDHGDAFVKVNGMDLKITVTLVGDNGSLKIASQASDCKVKNIDIHISGGASWLYQGVVNAFQKTIMSTVENTVSKKIIEKMKKLDSLLQSIPKQRKIDDYAAVNLTFTGNPVLRNSTVEVGIDGLFLPNGKVSESPSSSSLFSNVSRMVAISIQEEVFNSATLVYFIAKRMHVNIKESKNGSLLSTSDWKLIIPELYKQYPDEKMMLNMSVTSPPAVKITENGIGATIHLEIMLNVQDSGQVISVAHISSALNVACSAEIAKNNLTGSLRLIDFNATMKWN
;
A
#
# COMPACT_ATOMS: atom_id res chain seq x y z
N MET A 1 -12.07 -4.09 -1.38
CA MET A 1 -10.99 -4.47 -2.32
C MET A 1 -9.89 -3.41 -2.41
N ALA A 2 -10.24 -2.12 -2.48
CA ALA A 2 -9.29 -1.01 -2.46
C ALA A 2 -8.37 -0.98 -1.23
N LEU A 3 -8.88 -1.20 -0.01
CA LEU A 3 -8.03 -1.24 1.20
C LEU A 3 -7.14 -2.49 1.31
N LYS A 4 -7.55 -3.60 0.69
CA LYS A 4 -6.70 -4.79 0.53
C LYS A 4 -5.56 -4.47 -0.42
N LYS A 5 -5.86 -3.83 -1.57
CA LYS A 5 -4.82 -3.32 -2.46
C LYS A 5 -3.96 -2.29 -1.75
N VAL A 6 -4.51 -1.30 -1.06
CA VAL A 6 -3.78 -0.23 -0.36
C VAL A 6 -3.00 -0.74 0.83
N MET A 7 -3.44 -1.73 1.61
CA MET A 7 -2.68 -2.27 2.74
C MET A 7 -1.66 -3.33 2.27
N THR A 8 -1.97 -4.10 1.23
CA THR A 8 -0.95 -4.90 0.54
C THR A 8 0.06 -3.97 -0.18
N ILE A 9 -0.35 -2.81 -0.70
CA ILE A 9 0.50 -1.79 -1.36
C ILE A 9 1.25 -0.92 -0.35
N LEU A 10 0.71 -0.60 0.84
CA LEU A 10 1.39 0.11 1.93
C LEU A 10 2.44 -0.78 2.58
N VAL A 11 2.16 -2.09 2.68
CA VAL A 11 3.17 -3.10 3.05
C VAL A 11 4.17 -3.32 1.91
N LEU A 12 3.81 -3.01 0.66
CA LEU A 12 4.67 -3.04 -0.52
C LEU A 12 5.27 -1.66 -0.82
N PHE A 13 6.28 -1.33 -0.03
CA PHE A 13 7.39 -0.45 -0.39
C PHE A 13 7.08 0.99 -0.82
N VAL A 14 7.64 1.84 0.01
CA VAL A 14 7.80 3.26 -0.14
C VAL A 14 9.32 3.52 -0.38
N LEU A 15 9.80 4.59 -1.03
CA LEU A 15 11.25 4.81 -1.33
C LEU A 15 11.64 6.29 -1.69
N VAL A 16 12.27 7.18 -0.88
CA VAL A 16 12.93 8.41 -1.46
C VAL A 16 14.12 8.94 -0.66
N THR A 17 14.91 9.78 -1.32
CA THR A 17 16.08 10.55 -0.86
C THR A 17 15.70 12.00 -0.50
N PRO A 18 16.51 12.71 0.30
CA PRO A 18 16.30 14.14 0.55
C PRO A 18 16.97 14.96 -0.56
N THR A 19 16.20 15.83 -1.23
CA THR A 19 16.75 17.06 -1.82
C THR A 19 16.24 18.22 -0.98
N PHE A 20 17.16 19.02 -0.45
CA PHE A 20 16.89 20.23 0.34
C PHE A 20 15.86 21.14 -0.36
N VAL A 21 14.59 21.01 0.05
CA VAL A 21 13.71 22.09 0.49
C VAL A 21 12.87 21.45 1.59
N GLN A 22 13.13 21.84 2.83
CA GLN A 22 12.34 21.42 3.98
C GLN A 22 10.98 22.17 3.91
N SER A 23 10.09 21.72 3.04
CA SER A 23 8.66 21.91 3.28
C SER A 23 8.29 20.82 4.28
N ASN A 24 8.10 21.24 5.54
CA ASN A 24 7.57 20.40 6.60
C ASN A 24 6.06 20.16 6.34
N GLU A 25 5.70 19.60 5.19
CA GLU A 25 4.33 19.17 4.90
C GLU A 25 4.13 17.73 5.40
N HIS A 26 4.09 17.58 6.72
CA HIS A 26 3.88 16.31 7.41
C HIS A 26 2.39 16.00 7.51
N GLY A 27 1.87 15.13 6.64
CA GLY A 27 0.47 14.70 6.69
C GLY A 27 0.02 14.16 8.06
N HIS A 28 -1.29 14.15 8.31
CA HIS A 28 -1.84 13.76 9.60
C HIS A 28 -1.91 12.24 9.83
N VAL A 29 -1.57 11.48 8.79
CA VAL A 29 -1.34 10.03 8.86
C VAL A 29 0.04 9.73 8.32
N SER A 30 0.85 9.00 9.10
CA SER A 30 2.12 8.45 8.61
C SER A 30 2.04 6.93 8.53
N VAL A 31 2.74 6.34 7.55
CA VAL A 31 2.92 4.90 7.44
C VAL A 31 4.41 4.60 7.35
N LEU A 32 4.89 3.77 8.28
CA LEU A 32 6.25 3.28 8.31
C LEU A 32 6.30 1.81 7.91
N VAL A 33 7.09 1.49 6.89
CA VAL A 33 7.53 0.12 6.58
C VAL A 33 8.88 -0.10 7.25
N SER A 34 8.94 -1.04 8.18
CA SER A 34 10.17 -1.36 8.90
C SER A 34 11.10 -2.25 8.08
N LYS A 35 12.33 -2.47 8.57
CA LYS A 35 13.27 -3.43 7.98
C LYS A 35 12.65 -4.80 7.76
N THR A 36 11.90 -5.30 8.75
CA THR A 36 11.20 -6.59 8.65
C THR A 36 10.14 -6.58 7.56
N GLY A 37 9.44 -5.46 7.37
CA GLY A 37 8.51 -5.28 6.25
C GLY A 37 9.21 -5.30 4.90
N LEU A 38 10.37 -4.63 4.79
CA LEU A 38 11.18 -4.65 3.57
C LEU A 38 11.71 -6.05 3.27
N GLU A 39 12.20 -6.79 4.25
CA GLU A 39 12.69 -8.16 4.07
C GLU A 39 11.57 -9.11 3.60
N PHE A 40 10.40 -9.04 4.22
CA PHE A 40 9.24 -9.83 3.80
C PHE A 40 8.85 -9.55 2.35
N ALA A 41 8.73 -8.28 2.02
CA ALA A 41 8.26 -7.88 0.70
C ALA A 41 9.33 -8.16 -0.38
N LYS A 42 10.63 -8.13 -0.04
CA LYS A 42 11.72 -8.64 -0.90
C LYS A 42 11.48 -10.10 -1.28
N ASP A 43 11.30 -10.98 -0.30
CA ASP A 43 11.17 -12.43 -0.53
C ASP A 43 9.92 -12.75 -1.34
N TYR A 44 8.81 -12.08 -1.02
CA TYR A 44 7.57 -12.19 -1.78
C TYR A 44 7.75 -11.75 -3.24
N LEU A 45 8.44 -10.63 -3.49
CA LEU A 45 8.65 -10.11 -4.85
C LEU A 45 9.56 -11.01 -5.69
N ILE A 46 10.62 -11.59 -5.11
CA ILE A 46 11.48 -12.56 -5.80
C ILE A 46 10.62 -13.74 -6.30
N HIS A 47 9.86 -14.34 -5.39
CA HIS A 47 8.97 -15.46 -5.72
C HIS A 47 7.93 -15.08 -6.79
N LYS A 48 7.32 -13.90 -6.66
CA LYS A 48 6.31 -13.40 -7.60
C LYS A 48 6.90 -13.13 -8.98
N VAL A 49 8.09 -12.54 -9.08
CA VAL A 49 8.75 -12.27 -10.35
C VAL A 49 9.11 -13.58 -11.05
N ILE A 50 9.72 -14.53 -10.35
CA ILE A 50 10.09 -15.83 -10.93
C ILE A 50 8.84 -16.58 -11.44
N SER A 51 7.84 -16.76 -10.59
CA SER A 51 6.60 -17.50 -10.94
C SER A 51 5.77 -16.89 -12.07
N THR A 52 5.89 -15.58 -12.33
CA THR A 52 5.12 -14.87 -13.36
C THR A 52 5.93 -14.48 -14.60
N THR A 53 7.20 -14.85 -14.66
CA THR A 53 8.12 -14.47 -15.75
C THR A 53 8.77 -15.66 -16.41
N ILE A 54 8.89 -16.79 -15.70
CA ILE A 54 9.46 -18.02 -16.23
C ILE A 54 8.35 -18.89 -16.86
N PRO A 55 8.55 -19.43 -18.08
CA PRO A 55 9.78 -19.34 -18.89
C PRO A 55 9.99 -17.96 -19.53
N LEU A 56 11.20 -17.42 -19.40
CA LEU A 56 11.60 -16.13 -19.99
C LEU A 56 12.29 -16.38 -21.33
N GLN A 57 11.69 -15.88 -22.41
CA GLN A 57 12.24 -15.97 -23.76
C GLN A 57 13.35 -14.96 -23.98
N LEU A 58 14.45 -15.43 -24.57
CA LEU A 58 15.61 -14.64 -24.98
C LEU A 58 15.61 -14.49 -26.51
N PRO A 59 16.18 -13.41 -27.05
CA PRO A 59 16.30 -13.24 -28.51
C PRO A 59 17.21 -14.32 -29.11
N ASN A 60 16.94 -14.69 -30.35
CA ASN A 60 17.81 -15.59 -31.12
C ASN A 60 19.20 -14.97 -31.30
N ILE A 61 20.22 -15.83 -31.39
CA ILE A 61 21.61 -15.42 -31.56
C ILE A 61 22.12 -16.04 -32.85
N GLU A 62 22.65 -15.23 -33.75
CA GLU A 62 23.29 -15.68 -34.98
C GLU A 62 24.75 -15.25 -34.99
N LYS A 63 25.62 -16.12 -35.48
CA LYS A 63 27.05 -15.84 -35.57
C LYS A 63 27.66 -16.55 -36.77
N GLU A 64 28.53 -15.86 -37.49
CA GLU A 64 29.47 -16.50 -38.41
C GLU A 64 30.85 -16.49 -37.76
N ASP A 65 31.51 -17.64 -37.72
CA ASP A 65 32.85 -17.77 -37.17
C ASP A 65 33.72 -18.63 -38.07
N LYS A 66 35.03 -18.37 -38.05
CA LYS A 66 36.01 -19.14 -38.83
C LYS A 66 36.64 -20.18 -37.93
N ILE A 67 36.23 -21.43 -38.11
CA ILE A 67 36.76 -22.54 -37.31
C ILE A 67 38.06 -23.04 -37.98
N PRO A 68 39.19 -23.15 -37.25
CA PRO A 68 40.43 -23.69 -37.78
C PRO A 68 40.19 -25.04 -38.47
N LEU A 69 40.83 -25.24 -39.62
CA LEU A 69 40.73 -26.45 -40.47
C LEU A 69 39.39 -26.65 -41.21
N ILE A 70 38.31 -25.96 -40.82
CA ILE A 70 36.97 -26.15 -41.41
C ILE A 70 36.56 -24.94 -42.28
N GLY A 71 36.87 -23.71 -41.87
CA GLY A 71 36.50 -22.50 -42.59
C GLY A 71 35.29 -21.78 -41.97
N ASN A 72 34.54 -21.02 -42.76
CA ASN A 72 33.44 -20.21 -42.25
C ASN A 72 32.21 -21.08 -41.97
N VAL A 73 31.72 -21.02 -40.73
CA VAL A 73 30.53 -21.73 -40.28
C VAL A 73 29.52 -20.71 -39.78
N GLY A 74 28.34 -20.71 -40.39
CA GLY A 74 27.19 -19.98 -39.87
C GLY A 74 26.51 -20.81 -38.79
N MET A 75 26.32 -20.24 -37.61
CA MET A 75 25.75 -20.89 -36.44
C MET A 75 24.60 -20.05 -35.89
N SER A 76 23.55 -20.69 -35.41
CA SER A 76 22.43 -20.01 -34.78
C SER A 76 21.94 -20.73 -33.52
N LEU A 77 21.48 -19.94 -32.56
CA LEU A 77 20.77 -20.36 -31.36
C LEU A 77 19.36 -19.78 -31.40
N SER A 78 18.36 -20.62 -31.22
CA SER A 78 16.95 -20.25 -31.27
C SER A 78 16.16 -20.87 -30.12
N ASN A 79 14.90 -20.44 -29.93
CA ASN A 79 14.02 -20.92 -28.86
C ASN A 79 14.68 -20.86 -27.47
N ILE A 80 15.53 -19.85 -27.26
CA ILE A 80 16.32 -19.70 -26.05
C ILE A 80 15.38 -19.27 -24.92
N SER A 81 15.27 -20.08 -23.88
CA SER A 81 14.38 -19.81 -22.76
C SER A 81 15.02 -20.15 -21.42
N ILE A 82 14.95 -19.21 -20.47
CA ILE A 82 15.22 -19.50 -19.06
C ILE A 82 13.96 -20.15 -18.49
N TYR A 83 14.05 -21.39 -18.04
CA TYR A 83 12.89 -22.15 -17.53
C TYR A 83 12.98 -22.42 -16.02
N SER A 84 14.10 -22.08 -15.37
CA SER A 84 14.27 -22.21 -13.93
C SER A 84 15.24 -21.15 -13.41
N VAL A 85 14.95 -20.58 -12.25
CA VAL A 85 15.81 -19.65 -11.52
C VAL A 85 15.78 -19.98 -10.03
N ASP A 86 16.95 -20.09 -9.41
CA ASP A 86 17.14 -20.33 -7.98
C ASP A 86 17.91 -19.16 -7.36
N VAL A 87 17.33 -18.54 -6.32
CA VAL A 87 17.88 -17.37 -5.61
C VAL A 87 18.09 -17.74 -4.15
N GLN A 88 19.35 -17.95 -3.76
CA GLN A 88 19.70 -18.34 -2.39
C GLN A 88 20.07 -17.16 -1.49
N SER A 89 20.66 -16.11 -2.07
CA SER A 89 21.12 -14.94 -1.33
C SER A 89 20.53 -13.68 -1.93
N SER A 90 19.80 -12.92 -1.10
CA SER A 90 19.25 -11.63 -1.48
C SER A 90 19.24 -10.64 -0.30
N LEU A 91 19.39 -9.37 -0.61
CA LEU A 91 19.50 -8.27 0.35
C LEU A 91 18.64 -7.09 -0.12
N ILE A 92 18.05 -6.39 0.84
CA ILE A 92 17.35 -5.12 0.60
C ILE A 92 17.77 -4.10 1.65
N GLU A 93 18.16 -2.93 1.18
CA GLU A 93 18.68 -1.87 2.03
C GLU A 93 18.20 -0.52 1.54
N THR A 94 17.95 0.39 2.46
CA THR A 94 17.73 1.80 2.14
C THR A 94 19.08 2.49 2.12
N GLY A 95 19.50 3.03 0.97
CA GLY A 95 20.69 3.88 0.85
C GLY A 95 20.31 5.36 0.76
N GLU A 96 21.33 6.21 0.67
CA GLU A 96 21.16 7.66 0.48
C GLU A 96 20.40 8.02 -0.81
N ASN A 97 20.47 7.13 -1.82
CA ASN A 97 19.97 7.36 -3.17
C ASN A 97 18.70 6.57 -3.54
N GLY A 98 18.08 5.89 -2.58
CA GLY A 98 16.90 5.05 -2.79
C GLY A 98 17.00 3.69 -2.09
N ILE A 99 16.17 2.72 -2.49
CA ILE A 99 16.32 1.33 -2.01
C ILE A 99 17.09 0.54 -3.05
N VAL A 100 18.05 -0.21 -2.53
CA VAL A 100 18.88 -1.12 -3.27
C VAL A 100 18.43 -2.52 -2.94
N PHE A 101 18.01 -3.25 -3.97
CA PHE A 101 17.76 -4.69 -3.89
C PHE A 101 18.87 -5.41 -4.63
N SER A 102 19.48 -6.41 -3.98
CA SER A 102 20.59 -7.17 -4.55
C SER A 102 20.34 -8.67 -4.44
N VAL A 103 20.63 -9.40 -5.50
CA VAL A 103 20.71 -10.86 -5.54
C VAL A 103 22.16 -11.23 -5.83
N ARG A 104 22.68 -12.24 -5.14
CA ARG A 104 24.04 -12.73 -5.33
C ARG A 104 24.03 -14.21 -5.62
N GLY A 105 24.76 -14.61 -6.65
CA GLY A 105 25.05 -16.00 -6.96
C GLY A 105 23.84 -16.83 -7.40
N ALA A 106 22.79 -16.19 -7.95
CA ALA A 106 21.62 -16.93 -8.42
C ALA A 106 22.02 -17.94 -9.52
N LYS A 107 21.30 -19.05 -9.58
CA LYS A 107 21.48 -20.08 -10.61
C LYS A 107 20.27 -20.08 -11.53
N ALA A 108 20.49 -20.36 -12.81
CA ALA A 108 19.40 -20.47 -13.77
C ALA A 108 19.66 -21.61 -14.74
N ASN A 109 18.58 -22.23 -15.24
CA ASN A 109 18.67 -23.23 -16.30
C ASN A 109 17.95 -22.72 -17.55
N LEU A 110 18.61 -22.89 -18.69
CA LEU A 110 18.10 -22.52 -19.99
C LEU A 110 18.01 -23.74 -20.88
N ARG A 111 17.04 -23.70 -21.80
CA ARG A 111 16.95 -24.58 -22.95
C ARG A 111 17.04 -23.73 -24.21
N MET A 112 17.69 -24.24 -25.24
CA MET A 112 17.77 -23.62 -26.55
C MET A 112 17.96 -24.67 -27.63
N ASP A 113 17.69 -24.29 -28.86
CA ASP A 113 17.99 -25.09 -30.04
C ASP A 113 19.21 -24.49 -30.73
N TRP A 114 20.13 -25.34 -31.17
CA TRP A 114 21.30 -24.94 -31.95
C TRP A 114 21.18 -25.44 -33.37
N SER A 115 21.73 -24.69 -34.32
CA SER A 115 21.96 -25.18 -35.67
C SER A 115 23.24 -24.60 -36.26
N TYR A 116 23.85 -25.32 -37.21
CA TYR A 116 24.92 -24.76 -38.02
C TYR A 116 24.74 -25.10 -39.50
N THR A 117 25.30 -24.24 -40.34
CA THR A 117 25.45 -24.45 -41.77
C THR A 117 26.88 -24.17 -42.15
N TYR A 118 27.54 -25.19 -42.70
CA TYR A 118 28.87 -25.09 -43.28
C TYR A 118 28.77 -25.17 -44.80
N ARG A 119 29.52 -24.29 -45.49
CA ARG A 119 29.66 -24.31 -46.95
C ARG A 119 31.14 -24.42 -47.31
N ALA A 120 31.51 -25.54 -47.93
CA ALA A 120 32.75 -25.69 -48.67
C ALA A 120 32.51 -25.46 -50.17
N ALA A 121 33.59 -25.35 -50.96
CA ALA A 121 33.51 -25.10 -52.41
C ALA A 121 32.67 -26.12 -53.20
N PHE A 122 32.48 -27.35 -52.68
CA PHE A 122 31.81 -28.44 -53.41
C PHE A 122 30.69 -29.14 -52.62
N PHE A 123 30.46 -28.78 -51.35
CA PHE A 123 29.43 -29.41 -50.51
C PHE A 123 28.95 -28.47 -49.40
N LYS A 124 27.67 -28.63 -49.02
CA LYS A 124 27.02 -27.94 -47.91
C LYS A 124 26.54 -28.99 -46.92
N THR A 125 26.88 -28.83 -45.64
CA THR A 125 26.36 -29.67 -44.56
C THR A 125 25.75 -28.79 -43.48
N SER A 126 24.70 -29.29 -42.85
CA SER A 126 24.00 -28.61 -41.76
C SER A 126 23.57 -29.63 -40.73
N ASP A 127 23.57 -29.23 -39.47
CA ASP A 127 23.07 -30.04 -38.36
C ASP A 127 22.33 -29.15 -37.35
N HIS A 128 21.53 -29.77 -36.49
CA HIS A 128 20.74 -29.10 -35.47
C HIS A 128 20.50 -30.01 -34.27
N GLY A 129 20.11 -29.41 -33.14
CA GLY A 129 19.71 -30.16 -31.96
C GLY A 129 19.38 -29.25 -30.79
N ASP A 130 19.19 -29.85 -29.62
CA ASP A 130 18.91 -29.13 -28.37
C ASP A 130 20.19 -28.92 -27.56
N ALA A 131 20.21 -27.82 -26.79
CA ALA A 131 21.22 -27.55 -25.79
C ALA A 131 20.60 -27.08 -24.47
N PHE A 132 21.23 -27.48 -23.38
CA PHE A 132 20.91 -27.06 -22.03
C PHE A 132 22.04 -26.21 -21.49
N VAL A 133 21.72 -25.04 -20.95
CA VAL A 133 22.70 -24.14 -20.34
C VAL A 133 22.41 -23.99 -18.87
N LYS A 134 23.44 -24.12 -18.05
CA LYS A 134 23.38 -23.84 -16.62
C LYS A 134 24.14 -22.55 -16.32
N VAL A 135 23.46 -21.56 -15.77
CA VAL A 135 24.07 -20.32 -15.29
C VAL A 135 24.54 -20.55 -13.86
N ASN A 136 25.84 -20.40 -13.63
CA ASN A 136 26.47 -20.56 -12.34
C ASN A 136 26.91 -19.19 -11.81
N GLY A 137 25.99 -18.54 -11.09
CA GLY A 137 26.24 -17.24 -10.48
C GLY A 137 25.78 -16.09 -11.36
N MET A 138 24.59 -15.60 -11.06
CA MET A 138 24.00 -14.39 -11.59
C MET A 138 23.80 -13.41 -10.44
N ASP A 139 24.51 -12.29 -10.51
CA ASP A 139 24.39 -11.18 -9.57
C ASP A 139 23.46 -10.12 -10.20
N LEU A 140 22.45 -9.67 -9.46
CA LEU A 140 21.50 -8.66 -9.92
C LEU A 140 21.45 -7.54 -8.89
N LYS A 141 21.67 -6.30 -9.32
CA LYS A 141 21.50 -5.10 -8.50
C LYS A 141 20.42 -4.23 -9.11
N ILE A 142 19.43 -3.91 -8.29
CA ILE A 142 18.31 -3.06 -8.60
C ILE A 142 18.40 -1.84 -7.69
N THR A 143 18.32 -0.66 -8.26
CA THR A 143 18.20 0.60 -7.51
C THR A 143 16.92 1.30 -7.95
N VAL A 144 16.09 1.69 -6.99
CA VAL A 144 14.83 2.40 -7.25
C VAL A 144 14.74 3.64 -6.36
N THR A 145 14.27 4.73 -6.96
CA THR A 145 13.96 5.98 -6.26
C THR A 145 12.49 6.28 -6.53
N LEU A 146 11.64 6.30 -5.49
CA LEU A 146 10.30 6.90 -5.57
C LEU A 146 10.40 8.40 -5.29
N VAL A 147 9.34 9.14 -5.56
CA VAL A 147 9.10 10.53 -5.14
C VAL A 147 7.60 10.72 -4.95
N GLY A 148 7.23 11.73 -4.16
CA GLY A 148 5.88 12.28 -4.18
C GLY A 148 5.65 13.07 -5.47
N ASP A 149 4.45 12.97 -6.02
CA ASP A 149 4.05 13.66 -7.25
C ASP A 149 2.56 14.02 -7.22
N ASN A 150 2.26 15.30 -6.98
CA ASN A 150 0.89 15.83 -6.95
C ASN A 150 -0.08 14.97 -6.10
N GLY A 151 0.33 14.53 -4.92
CA GLY A 151 -0.48 13.68 -4.04
C GLY A 151 -0.47 12.18 -4.36
N SER A 152 0.33 11.73 -5.32
CA SER A 152 0.61 10.31 -5.63
C SER A 152 2.08 9.96 -5.33
N LEU A 153 2.42 8.67 -5.37
CA LEU A 153 3.80 8.19 -5.40
C LEU A 153 4.17 7.73 -6.81
N LYS A 154 5.38 8.04 -7.28
CA LYS A 154 5.92 7.58 -8.56
C LYS A 154 7.37 7.13 -8.45
N ILE A 155 7.84 6.26 -9.34
CA ILE A 155 9.25 5.91 -9.52
C ILE A 155 9.92 7.00 -10.36
N ALA A 156 10.79 7.81 -9.73
CA ALA A 156 11.58 8.82 -10.41
C ALA A 156 12.75 8.22 -11.19
N SER A 157 13.41 7.20 -10.63
CA SER A 157 14.52 6.52 -11.30
C SER A 157 14.54 5.03 -10.98
N GLN A 158 15.00 4.25 -11.96
CA GLN A 158 15.19 2.82 -11.82
C GLN A 158 16.40 2.37 -12.62
N ALA A 159 17.28 1.61 -11.99
CA ALA A 159 18.43 0.97 -12.62
C ALA A 159 18.40 -0.52 -12.32
N SER A 160 18.79 -1.33 -13.31
CA SER A 160 18.98 -2.76 -13.18
C SER A 160 20.31 -3.12 -13.81
N ASP A 161 21.23 -3.66 -13.01
CA ASP A 161 22.50 -4.20 -13.46
C ASP A 161 22.54 -5.69 -13.16
N CYS A 162 22.76 -6.50 -14.19
CA CYS A 162 22.78 -7.95 -14.11
C CYS A 162 24.13 -8.42 -14.64
N LYS A 163 24.80 -9.30 -13.89
CA LYS A 163 26.10 -9.88 -14.26
C LYS A 163 26.09 -11.38 -14.08
N VAL A 164 26.46 -12.09 -15.14
CA VAL A 164 26.64 -13.54 -15.13
C VAL A 164 28.13 -13.84 -14.99
N LYS A 165 28.49 -14.67 -14.03
CA LYS A 165 29.89 -15.06 -13.79
C LYS A 165 30.37 -16.10 -14.78
N ASN A 166 29.60 -17.18 -14.93
CA ASN A 166 29.89 -18.25 -15.85
C ASN A 166 28.62 -19.02 -16.26
N ILE A 167 28.71 -19.74 -17.37
CA ILE A 167 27.71 -20.69 -17.83
C ILE A 167 28.35 -22.02 -18.24
N ASP A 168 27.63 -23.12 -18.07
CA ASP A 168 28.00 -24.44 -18.59
C ASP A 168 27.01 -24.84 -19.68
N ILE A 169 27.50 -25.14 -20.88
CA ILE A 169 26.67 -25.49 -22.04
C ILE A 169 26.79 -26.99 -22.30
N HIS A 170 25.67 -27.70 -22.25
CA HIS A 170 25.56 -29.11 -22.57
C HIS A 170 24.76 -29.26 -23.85
N ILE A 171 25.43 -29.69 -24.92
CA ILE A 171 24.82 -29.85 -26.23
C ILE A 171 24.45 -31.33 -26.41
N SER A 172 23.23 -31.59 -26.88
CA SER A 172 22.80 -32.92 -27.32
C SER A 172 22.93 -32.98 -28.85
N GLY A 173 23.64 -33.98 -29.38
CA GLY A 173 23.90 -34.13 -30.83
C GLY A 173 25.25 -34.79 -31.16
N GLY A 174 25.48 -35.20 -32.40
CA GLY A 174 26.56 -36.13 -32.79
C GLY A 174 27.90 -35.52 -33.27
N ALA A 175 28.08 -34.20 -33.23
CA ALA A 175 29.26 -33.53 -33.82
C ALA A 175 30.31 -33.13 -32.77
N SER A 176 31.27 -34.01 -32.48
CA SER A 176 32.31 -33.81 -31.45
C SER A 176 33.20 -32.57 -31.60
N TRP A 177 33.41 -32.10 -32.83
CA TRP A 177 34.20 -30.88 -33.10
C TRP A 177 33.43 -29.59 -32.79
N LEU A 178 32.10 -29.66 -32.70
CA LEU A 178 31.22 -28.52 -32.49
C LEU A 178 31.26 -28.02 -31.04
N TYR A 179 31.47 -28.91 -30.07
CA TYR A 179 31.36 -28.59 -28.64
C TYR A 179 32.30 -27.46 -28.19
N GLN A 180 33.59 -27.54 -28.49
CA GLN A 180 34.54 -26.53 -28.04
C GLN A 180 34.42 -25.21 -28.82
N GLY A 181 34.14 -25.30 -30.12
CA GLY A 181 33.95 -24.15 -31.00
C GLY A 181 32.70 -23.33 -30.62
N VAL A 182 31.57 -24.00 -30.40
CA VAL A 182 30.31 -23.36 -30.01
C VAL A 182 30.40 -22.79 -28.60
N VAL A 183 31.00 -23.51 -27.64
CA VAL A 183 31.20 -22.97 -26.29
C VAL A 183 32.02 -21.69 -26.34
N ASN A 184 33.19 -21.71 -26.99
CA ASN A 184 34.03 -20.52 -27.09
C ASN A 184 33.37 -19.37 -27.86
N ALA A 185 32.62 -19.69 -28.92
CA ALA A 185 32.00 -18.71 -29.80
C ALA A 185 30.77 -18.03 -29.20
N PHE A 186 29.98 -18.75 -28.39
CA PHE A 186 28.69 -18.27 -27.90
C PHE A 186 28.66 -17.96 -26.40
N GLN A 187 29.62 -18.42 -25.60
CA GLN A 187 29.57 -18.26 -24.14
C GLN A 187 29.34 -16.80 -23.71
N LYS A 188 30.17 -15.88 -24.20
CA LYS A 188 30.04 -14.45 -23.89
C LYS A 188 28.73 -13.85 -24.40
N THR A 189 28.28 -14.27 -25.58
CA THR A 189 27.05 -13.77 -26.20
C THR A 189 25.82 -14.25 -25.42
N ILE A 190 25.76 -15.53 -25.03
CA ILE A 190 24.68 -16.08 -24.19
C ILE A 190 24.66 -15.35 -22.84
N MET A 191 25.81 -15.17 -22.19
CA MET A 191 25.91 -14.43 -20.93
C MET A 191 25.35 -13.01 -21.08
N SER A 192 25.82 -12.24 -22.08
CA SER A 192 25.34 -10.88 -22.33
C SER A 192 23.84 -10.84 -22.67
N THR A 193 23.34 -11.80 -23.44
CA THR A 193 21.91 -11.90 -23.76
C THR A 193 21.07 -12.17 -22.51
N VAL A 194 21.54 -13.04 -21.60
CA VAL A 194 20.90 -13.27 -20.29
C VAL A 194 20.90 -11.99 -19.46
N GLU A 195 22.06 -11.34 -19.30
CA GLU A 195 22.20 -10.09 -18.53
C GLU A 195 21.22 -9.02 -19.02
N ASN A 196 21.22 -8.75 -20.33
CA ASN A 196 20.38 -7.72 -20.94
C ASN A 196 18.90 -8.07 -20.87
N THR A 197 18.53 -9.33 -21.14
CA THR A 197 17.12 -9.75 -21.14
C THR A 197 16.54 -9.71 -19.73
N VAL A 198 17.28 -10.17 -18.72
CA VAL A 198 16.87 -10.12 -17.32
C VAL A 198 16.71 -8.65 -16.87
N SER A 199 17.71 -7.79 -17.11
CA SER A 199 17.64 -6.38 -16.73
C SER A 199 16.48 -5.65 -17.41
N LYS A 200 16.28 -5.87 -18.71
CA LYS A 200 15.14 -5.31 -19.45
C LYS A 200 13.82 -5.78 -18.85
N LYS A 201 13.70 -7.06 -18.51
CA LYS A 201 12.45 -7.62 -17.97
C LYS A 201 12.13 -7.08 -16.57
N ILE A 202 13.15 -6.88 -15.75
CA ILE A 202 13.02 -6.23 -14.44
C ILE A 202 12.53 -4.79 -14.60
N ILE A 203 13.14 -4.02 -15.51
CA ILE A 203 12.73 -2.65 -15.82
C ILE A 203 11.27 -2.59 -16.28
N GLU A 204 10.83 -3.53 -17.13
CA GLU A 204 9.42 -3.64 -17.54
C GLU A 204 8.47 -3.89 -16.35
N LYS A 205 8.86 -4.77 -15.42
CA LYS A 205 8.06 -5.06 -14.21
C LYS A 205 8.01 -3.85 -13.27
N MET A 206 9.08 -3.08 -13.17
CA MET A 206 9.11 -1.82 -12.41
C MET A 206 8.19 -0.76 -12.99
N LYS A 207 8.10 -0.64 -14.32
CA LYS A 207 7.13 0.28 -14.95
C LYS A 207 5.68 -0.08 -14.57
N LYS A 208 5.37 -1.38 -14.48
CA LYS A 208 4.06 -1.84 -13.98
C LYS A 208 3.85 -1.48 -12.51
N LEU A 209 4.91 -1.58 -11.70
CA LEU A 209 4.86 -1.16 -10.30
C LEU A 209 4.63 0.34 -10.16
N ASP A 210 5.34 1.16 -10.94
CA ASP A 210 5.15 2.62 -10.99
C ASP A 210 3.70 2.97 -11.32
N SER A 211 3.12 2.31 -12.34
CA SER A 211 1.70 2.48 -12.68
C SER A 211 0.76 2.11 -11.53
N LEU A 212 1.09 1.08 -10.73
CA LEU A 212 0.30 0.69 -9.57
C LEU A 212 0.38 1.72 -8.45
N LEU A 213 1.56 2.29 -8.19
CA LEU A 213 1.76 3.33 -7.17
C LEU A 213 1.01 4.60 -7.52
N GLN A 214 1.05 5.01 -8.79
CA GLN A 214 0.29 6.16 -9.27
C GLN A 214 -1.23 5.91 -9.26
N SER A 215 -1.66 4.64 -9.33
CA SER A 215 -3.08 4.26 -9.27
C SER A 215 -3.67 4.25 -7.85
N ILE A 216 -2.85 4.46 -6.80
CA ILE A 216 -3.35 4.57 -5.43
C ILE A 216 -4.35 5.75 -5.38
N PRO A 217 -5.57 5.53 -4.88
CA PRO A 217 -6.58 6.57 -4.87
C PRO A 217 -6.18 7.70 -3.93
N LYS A 218 -6.24 8.94 -4.42
CA LYS A 218 -5.98 10.16 -3.65
C LYS A 218 -7.08 10.53 -2.66
N GLN A 219 -8.24 9.89 -2.77
CA GLN A 219 -9.34 10.07 -1.83
C GLN A 219 -10.17 8.80 -1.74
N ARG A 220 -10.90 8.66 -0.64
CA ARG A 220 -11.87 7.59 -0.47
C ARG A 220 -13.15 8.10 0.17
N LYS A 221 -14.25 7.98 -0.58
CA LYS A 221 -15.60 8.20 -0.05
C LYS A 221 -15.88 7.21 1.09
N ILE A 222 -16.34 7.73 2.23
CA ILE A 222 -16.80 6.94 3.37
C ILE A 222 -18.31 6.75 3.25
N ASP A 223 -19.04 7.85 3.06
CA ASP A 223 -20.48 7.91 2.81
C ASP A 223 -20.84 9.18 2.02
N ASP A 224 -22.12 9.54 1.98
CA ASP A 224 -22.62 10.69 1.23
C ASP A 224 -22.21 12.06 1.79
N TYR A 225 -21.60 12.11 2.97
CA TYR A 225 -21.20 13.35 3.65
C TYR A 225 -19.69 13.50 3.73
N ALA A 226 -18.97 12.39 3.87
CA ALA A 226 -17.55 12.38 4.15
C ALA A 226 -16.73 11.57 3.15
N ALA A 227 -15.57 12.12 2.80
CA ALA A 227 -14.48 11.39 2.15
C ALA A 227 -13.19 11.62 2.94
N VAL A 228 -12.27 10.66 2.90
CA VAL A 228 -10.92 10.82 3.47
C VAL A 228 -9.96 11.19 2.36
N ASN A 229 -9.14 12.22 2.60
CA ASN A 229 -8.03 12.60 1.76
C ASN A 229 -6.88 11.60 1.96
N LEU A 230 -6.45 10.97 0.88
CA LEU A 230 -5.39 9.97 0.85
C LEU A 230 -4.18 10.45 0.02
N THR A 231 -4.07 11.75 -0.24
CA THR A 231 -2.91 12.32 -0.94
C THR A 231 -1.65 12.16 -0.10
N PHE A 232 -0.56 11.73 -0.75
CA PHE A 232 0.77 11.75 -0.13
C PHE A 232 1.27 13.19 -0.02
N THR A 233 1.77 13.57 1.15
CA THR A 233 2.13 14.98 1.46
C THR A 233 3.59 15.32 1.18
N GLY A 234 4.32 14.43 0.50
CA GLY A 234 5.70 14.70 0.15
C GLY A 234 6.45 13.47 -0.32
N ASN A 235 7.76 13.61 -0.37
CA ASN A 235 8.67 12.51 -0.66
C ASN A 235 8.75 11.58 0.56
N PRO A 236 8.63 10.27 0.37
CA PRO A 236 8.95 9.34 1.43
C PRO A 236 10.34 9.47 2.05
N VAL A 237 10.44 9.17 3.34
CA VAL A 237 11.66 9.31 4.12
C VAL A 237 12.31 7.95 4.32
N LEU A 238 13.56 7.80 3.87
CA LEU A 238 14.37 6.60 4.07
C LEU A 238 15.32 6.76 5.26
N ARG A 239 15.32 5.81 6.18
CA ARG A 239 16.23 5.82 7.34
C ARG A 239 16.50 4.41 7.83
N ASN A 240 17.75 4.00 7.99
CA ASN A 240 18.11 2.75 8.68
C ASN A 240 17.30 1.50 8.25
N SER A 241 17.11 1.29 6.95
CA SER A 241 16.26 0.22 6.40
C SER A 241 14.77 0.34 6.76
N THR A 242 14.28 1.55 6.98
CA THR A 242 12.85 1.86 7.10
C THR A 242 12.44 2.86 6.05
N VAL A 243 11.15 2.86 5.76
CA VAL A 243 10.57 3.84 4.86
C VAL A 243 9.28 4.41 5.40
N GLU A 244 9.18 5.73 5.43
CA GLU A 244 8.01 6.45 5.92
C GLU A 244 7.34 7.25 4.80
N VAL A 245 6.01 7.18 4.69
CA VAL A 245 5.19 8.12 3.91
C VAL A 245 4.28 8.92 4.83
N GLY A 246 4.17 10.21 4.54
CA GLY A 246 3.08 11.05 5.02
C GLY A 246 1.88 11.00 4.07
N ILE A 247 0.69 10.99 4.63
CA ILE A 247 -0.62 11.03 3.98
C ILE A 247 -1.42 12.12 4.67
N ASP A 248 -2.14 12.93 3.90
CA ASP A 248 -2.97 14.02 4.44
C ASP A 248 -3.93 13.50 5.52
N GLY A 249 -4.77 12.52 5.17
CA GLY A 249 -5.57 11.75 6.11
C GLY A 249 -6.81 12.47 6.64
N LEU A 250 -7.03 13.76 6.33
CA LEU A 250 -8.18 14.50 6.85
C LEU A 250 -9.48 14.11 6.15
N PHE A 251 -10.58 14.25 6.88
CA PHE A 251 -11.92 14.11 6.34
C PHE A 251 -12.36 15.40 5.64
N LEU A 252 -12.89 15.26 4.43
CA LEU A 252 -13.35 16.34 3.56
C LEU A 252 -14.87 16.30 3.39
N PRO A 253 -15.56 17.45 3.43
CA PRO A 253 -16.98 17.54 3.09
C PRO A 253 -17.16 17.39 1.58
N ASN A 254 -17.97 16.41 1.15
CA ASN A 254 -18.31 16.17 -0.27
C ASN A 254 -17.10 16.16 -1.24
N GLY A 255 -15.91 15.74 -0.79
CA GLY A 255 -14.72 15.60 -1.64
C GLY A 255 -14.07 16.92 -2.09
N LYS A 256 -14.34 18.04 -1.42
CA LYS A 256 -13.60 19.30 -1.67
C LYS A 256 -12.28 19.28 -0.91
N VAL A 257 -11.16 19.42 -1.63
CA VAL A 257 -9.80 19.49 -1.08
C VAL A 257 -9.68 20.73 -0.20
N SER A 258 -9.24 20.55 1.03
CA SER A 258 -8.85 21.63 1.94
C SER A 258 -7.37 21.45 2.26
N GLU A 259 -6.57 22.50 2.05
CA GLU A 259 -5.19 22.51 2.53
C GLU A 259 -5.20 22.79 4.03
N SER A 260 -4.52 21.95 4.81
CA SER A 260 -4.38 22.14 6.25
C SER A 260 -2.90 22.01 6.65
N PRO A 261 -2.40 22.88 7.55
CA PRO A 261 -1.05 22.77 8.05
C PRO A 261 -0.91 21.52 8.93
N SER A 262 0.30 20.99 8.91
CA SER A 262 0.54 19.57 9.01
C SER A 262 1.62 19.32 10.09
N SER A 263 1.44 18.34 10.98
CA SER A 263 2.35 18.12 12.12
C SER A 263 3.18 16.85 11.96
N SER A 264 4.41 16.80 12.49
CA SER A 264 5.28 15.63 12.32
C SER A 264 4.93 14.53 13.32
N SER A 265 4.79 13.29 12.83
CA SER A 265 4.71 12.12 13.71
C SER A 265 6.06 11.42 13.80
N LEU A 266 6.40 10.90 14.98
CA LEU A 266 7.64 10.17 15.22
C LEU A 266 7.31 8.72 15.57
N PHE A 267 7.75 7.78 14.74
CA PHE A 267 7.75 6.37 15.10
C PHE A 267 8.95 6.06 15.98
N SER A 268 8.72 5.50 17.18
CA SER A 268 9.77 4.94 18.02
C SER A 268 9.75 3.40 17.93
N ASN A 269 10.91 2.80 17.59
CA ASN A 269 11.20 1.36 17.61
C ASN A 269 10.04 0.42 17.23
N VAL A 270 9.75 0.34 15.93
CA VAL A 270 8.68 -0.53 15.39
C VAL A 270 9.22 -1.94 15.14
N SER A 271 8.70 -2.94 15.87
CA SER A 271 9.02 -4.37 15.70
C SER A 271 8.10 -5.11 14.71
N ARG A 272 7.07 -4.44 14.19
CA ARG A 272 6.13 -4.97 13.19
C ARG A 272 6.58 -4.61 11.77
N MET A 273 6.04 -5.30 10.76
CA MET A 273 6.36 -5.01 9.36
C MET A 273 5.92 -3.61 8.93
N VAL A 274 4.75 -3.17 9.42
CA VAL A 274 4.19 -1.85 9.16
C VAL A 274 3.68 -1.25 10.45
N ALA A 275 3.90 0.05 10.63
CA ALA A 275 3.24 0.87 11.63
C ALA A 275 2.49 2.01 10.95
N ILE A 276 1.38 2.42 11.55
CA ILE A 276 0.55 3.53 11.11
C ILE A 276 0.41 4.48 12.30
N SER A 277 0.68 5.75 12.07
CA SER A 277 0.45 6.83 13.02
C SER A 277 -0.73 7.66 12.53
N ILE A 278 -1.65 8.01 13.42
CA ILE A 278 -2.85 8.78 13.11
C ILE A 278 -2.96 9.89 14.15
N GLN A 279 -2.97 11.14 13.70
CA GLN A 279 -3.02 12.30 14.59
C GLN A 279 -4.45 12.67 15.01
N GLU A 280 -4.58 13.49 16.05
CA GLU A 280 -5.85 13.96 16.60
C GLU A 280 -6.71 14.66 15.54
N GLU A 281 -6.06 15.42 14.64
CA GLU A 281 -6.66 16.19 13.56
C GLU A 281 -7.47 15.33 12.59
N VAL A 282 -7.09 14.06 12.40
CA VAL A 282 -7.85 13.11 11.57
C VAL A 282 -9.24 12.85 12.18
N PHE A 283 -9.31 12.68 13.50
CA PHE A 283 -10.58 12.48 14.19
C PHE A 283 -11.39 13.77 14.30
N ASN A 284 -10.73 14.90 14.55
CA ASN A 284 -11.37 16.21 14.63
C ASN A 284 -11.94 16.66 13.28
N SER A 285 -11.27 16.38 12.16
CA SER A 285 -11.83 16.63 10.83
C SER A 285 -13.03 15.74 10.55
N ALA A 286 -13.02 14.47 10.99
CA ALA A 286 -14.17 13.58 10.84
C ALA A 286 -15.41 14.11 11.59
N THR A 287 -15.24 14.50 12.86
CA THR A 287 -16.35 15.03 13.66
C THR A 287 -16.87 16.35 13.11
N LEU A 288 -15.99 17.21 12.60
CA LEU A 288 -16.37 18.46 11.95
C LEU A 288 -17.24 18.24 10.70
N VAL A 289 -16.85 17.31 9.81
CA VAL A 289 -17.59 17.04 8.57
C VAL A 289 -19.02 16.57 8.87
N TYR A 290 -19.20 15.63 9.79
CA TYR A 290 -20.53 15.14 10.16
C TYR A 290 -21.37 16.18 10.93
N PHE A 291 -20.73 17.05 11.70
CA PHE A 291 -21.40 18.17 12.36
C PHE A 291 -21.94 19.18 11.34
N ILE A 292 -21.10 19.65 10.41
CA ILE A 292 -21.50 20.59 9.35
C ILE A 292 -22.60 19.98 8.46
N ALA A 293 -22.52 18.67 8.19
CA ALA A 293 -23.54 17.94 7.45
C ALA A 293 -24.86 17.76 8.20
N LYS A 294 -24.97 18.24 9.45
CA LYS A 294 -26.14 18.11 10.34
C LYS A 294 -26.58 16.66 10.51
N ARG A 295 -25.62 15.73 10.65
CA ARG A 295 -25.88 14.29 10.84
C ARG A 295 -25.73 13.81 12.27
N MET A 296 -25.25 14.66 13.17
CA MET A 296 -25.09 14.35 14.59
C MET A 296 -26.36 14.67 15.40
N HIS A 297 -27.46 13.98 15.09
CA HIS A 297 -28.71 14.09 15.84
C HIS A 297 -29.41 12.73 15.92
N VAL A 298 -30.25 12.55 16.93
CA VAL A 298 -31.08 11.35 17.10
C VAL A 298 -32.41 11.72 17.73
N ASN A 299 -33.46 11.07 17.25
CA ASN A 299 -34.81 11.24 17.78
C ASN A 299 -35.22 9.94 18.47
N ILE A 300 -35.38 9.98 19.79
CA ILE A 300 -35.83 8.84 20.59
C ILE A 300 -37.33 8.99 20.83
N LYS A 301 -38.10 8.03 20.29
CA LYS A 301 -39.56 7.97 20.44
C LYS A 301 -40.04 6.68 21.11
N GLU A 302 -39.12 5.76 21.38
CA GLU A 302 -39.41 4.43 21.91
C GLU A 302 -38.59 4.19 23.18
N SER A 303 -39.16 3.41 24.10
CA SER A 303 -38.51 2.94 25.32
C SER A 303 -37.58 1.76 25.03
N LYS A 304 -36.79 1.33 26.03
CA LYS A 304 -35.91 0.15 25.92
C LYS A 304 -36.67 -1.14 25.58
N ASN A 305 -37.96 -1.22 25.89
CA ASN A 305 -38.79 -2.40 25.66
C ASN A 305 -39.46 -2.37 24.28
N GLY A 306 -39.18 -1.37 23.43
CA GLY A 306 -39.79 -1.20 22.11
C GLY A 306 -41.21 -0.63 22.14
N SER A 307 -41.72 -0.24 23.31
CA SER A 307 -42.97 0.52 23.42
C SER A 307 -42.73 1.99 23.06
N LEU A 308 -43.77 2.71 22.65
CA LEU A 308 -43.69 4.18 22.52
C LEU A 308 -43.29 4.79 23.87
N LEU A 309 -42.35 5.73 23.82
CA LEU A 309 -41.88 6.47 24.98
C LEU A 309 -43.03 7.35 25.50
N SER A 310 -43.30 7.28 26.80
CA SER A 310 -44.38 8.00 27.45
C SER A 310 -43.88 8.76 28.67
N THR A 311 -44.58 9.83 29.07
CA THR A 311 -44.31 10.54 30.32
C THR A 311 -44.41 9.64 31.56
N SER A 312 -45.19 8.55 31.47
CA SER A 312 -45.30 7.52 32.51
C SER A 312 -43.97 6.80 32.77
N ASP A 313 -43.15 6.58 31.73
CA ASP A 313 -41.82 5.96 31.84
C ASP A 313 -40.88 6.80 32.72
N TRP A 314 -41.13 8.11 32.81
CA TRP A 314 -40.29 9.10 33.49
C TRP A 314 -40.93 9.65 34.77
N LYS A 315 -42.05 9.07 35.23
CA LYS A 315 -42.78 9.51 36.43
C LYS A 315 -41.92 9.62 37.69
N LEU A 316 -40.89 8.78 37.82
CA LEU A 316 -39.95 8.81 38.96
C LEU A 316 -38.73 9.72 38.72
N ILE A 317 -38.43 10.05 37.46
CA ILE A 317 -37.27 10.85 37.08
C ILE A 317 -37.66 12.33 37.03
N ILE A 318 -38.80 12.63 36.44
CA ILE A 318 -39.36 13.98 36.29
C ILE A 318 -40.86 13.95 36.67
N PRO A 319 -41.20 13.93 37.97
CA PRO A 319 -42.59 13.82 38.43
C PRO A 319 -43.52 14.92 37.90
N GLU A 320 -43.01 16.14 37.77
CA GLU A 320 -43.72 17.32 37.27
C GLU A 320 -44.19 17.13 35.81
N LEU A 321 -43.36 16.47 34.98
CA LEU A 321 -43.70 16.13 33.59
C LEU A 321 -44.97 15.28 33.53
N TYR A 322 -45.01 14.24 34.37
CA TYR A 322 -46.14 13.32 34.42
C TYR A 322 -47.40 13.97 35.00
N LYS A 323 -47.26 14.85 36.00
CA LYS A 323 -48.41 15.56 36.59
C LYS A 323 -49.10 16.47 35.57
N GLN A 324 -48.32 17.15 34.72
CA GLN A 324 -48.86 18.07 33.72
C GLN A 324 -49.36 17.34 32.47
N TYR A 325 -48.69 16.25 32.07
CA TYR A 325 -48.99 15.48 30.88
C TYR A 325 -49.08 13.97 31.19
N PRO A 326 -50.13 13.50 31.88
CA PRO A 326 -50.21 12.11 32.32
C PRO A 326 -50.39 11.14 31.16
N ASP A 327 -49.55 10.11 31.11
CA ASP A 327 -49.60 9.00 30.13
C ASP A 327 -49.48 9.43 28.65
N GLU A 328 -49.05 10.67 28.40
CA GLU A 328 -48.87 11.22 27.06
C GLU A 328 -47.62 10.66 26.36
N LYS A 329 -47.64 10.68 25.02
CA LYS A 329 -46.49 10.25 24.20
C LYS A 329 -45.37 11.30 24.28
N MET A 330 -44.14 10.83 24.43
CA MET A 330 -42.96 11.66 24.57
C MET A 330 -41.94 11.39 23.46
N MET A 331 -41.19 12.43 23.07
CA MET A 331 -40.09 12.35 22.12
C MET A 331 -38.89 13.16 22.61
N LEU A 332 -37.70 12.58 22.59
CA LEU A 332 -36.45 13.26 22.87
C LEU A 332 -35.72 13.52 21.57
N ASN A 333 -35.53 14.79 21.22
CA ASN A 333 -34.73 15.18 20.07
C ASN A 333 -33.37 15.63 20.59
N MET A 334 -32.34 14.82 20.35
CA MET A 334 -30.97 15.07 20.81
C MET A 334 -30.12 15.53 19.63
N SER A 335 -29.44 16.67 19.77
CA SER A 335 -28.55 17.20 18.74
C SER A 335 -27.24 17.66 19.35
N VAL A 336 -26.14 17.42 18.65
CA VAL A 336 -24.83 17.96 19.02
C VAL A 336 -24.80 19.46 18.73
N THR A 337 -24.26 20.27 19.65
CA THR A 337 -24.19 21.74 19.51
C THR A 337 -22.86 22.26 18.96
N SER A 338 -21.79 21.47 19.06
CA SER A 338 -20.48 21.78 18.48
C SER A 338 -19.74 20.50 18.07
N PRO A 339 -18.82 20.54 17.08
CA PRO A 339 -18.06 19.35 16.68
C PRO A 339 -17.35 18.73 17.89
N PRO A 340 -17.54 17.43 18.18
CA PRO A 340 -16.83 16.77 19.26
C PRO A 340 -15.31 16.83 19.04
N ALA A 341 -14.59 17.35 20.04
CA ALA A 341 -13.14 17.42 20.00
C ALA A 341 -12.53 16.15 20.61
N VAL A 342 -11.79 15.41 19.80
CA VAL A 342 -11.05 14.20 20.19
C VAL A 342 -9.64 14.59 20.64
N LYS A 343 -9.22 14.00 21.75
CA LYS A 343 -7.88 14.13 22.33
C LYS A 343 -7.25 12.75 22.50
N ILE A 344 -5.99 12.63 22.11
CA ILE A 344 -5.15 11.44 22.22
C ILE A 344 -4.01 11.78 23.19
N THR A 345 -3.96 11.03 24.28
CA THR A 345 -2.90 11.16 25.29
C THR A 345 -2.24 9.81 25.51
N GLU A 346 -1.14 9.78 26.25
CA GLU A 346 -0.51 8.51 26.68
C GLU A 346 -1.48 7.62 27.48
N ASN A 347 -2.49 8.21 28.12
CA ASN A 347 -3.50 7.51 28.91
C ASN A 347 -4.70 7.00 28.08
N GLY A 348 -4.73 7.28 26.77
CA GLY A 348 -5.77 6.84 25.86
C GLY A 348 -6.45 7.97 25.09
N ILE A 349 -7.57 7.64 24.45
CA ILE A 349 -8.34 8.53 23.58
C ILE A 349 -9.61 8.97 24.33
N GLY A 350 -9.90 10.27 24.32
CA GLY A 350 -11.11 10.83 24.92
C GLY A 350 -11.75 11.88 24.03
N ALA A 351 -13.03 12.17 24.28
CA ALA A 351 -13.73 13.28 23.66
C ALA A 351 -14.78 13.88 24.61
N THR A 352 -15.14 15.13 24.36
CA THR A 352 -16.29 15.79 25.01
C THR A 352 -17.34 16.08 23.96
N ILE A 353 -18.58 15.64 24.20
CA ILE A 353 -19.72 15.83 23.31
C ILE A 353 -20.70 16.79 23.99
N HIS A 354 -20.92 17.96 23.40
CA HIS A 354 -21.93 18.90 23.86
C HIS A 354 -23.25 18.65 23.13
N LEU A 355 -24.32 18.43 23.90
CA LEU A 355 -25.64 18.07 23.41
C LEU A 355 -26.69 19.07 23.89
N GLU A 356 -27.67 19.29 23.04
CA GLU A 356 -28.99 19.80 23.42
C GLU A 356 -30.03 18.71 23.22
N ILE A 357 -30.88 18.53 24.22
CA ILE A 357 -31.97 17.57 24.22
C ILE A 357 -33.26 18.36 24.42
N MET A 358 -34.14 18.33 23.42
CA MET A 358 -35.49 18.85 23.53
C MET A 358 -36.44 17.73 23.94
N LEU A 359 -37.11 17.91 25.07
CA LEU A 359 -38.15 17.02 25.53
C LEU A 359 -39.49 17.52 25.02
N ASN A 360 -40.13 16.73 24.15
CA ASN A 360 -41.41 17.06 23.55
C ASN A 360 -42.47 16.06 24.00
N VAL A 361 -43.68 16.55 24.21
CA VAL A 361 -44.87 15.75 24.51
C VAL A 361 -45.89 15.95 23.40
N GLN A 362 -46.61 14.90 23.04
CA GLN A 362 -47.72 14.98 22.10
C GLN A 362 -49.04 15.02 22.86
N ASP A 363 -49.48 16.21 23.26
CA ASP A 363 -50.75 16.41 23.97
C ASP A 363 -51.84 16.86 22.99
N SER A 364 -52.99 16.20 23.04
CA SER A 364 -54.18 16.58 22.25
C SER A 364 -53.90 16.72 20.74
N GLY A 365 -52.97 15.93 20.22
CA GLY A 365 -52.55 15.93 18.81
C GLY A 365 -51.49 16.99 18.45
N GLN A 366 -51.08 17.86 19.37
CA GLN A 366 -50.05 18.87 19.17
C GLN A 366 -48.72 18.46 19.81
N VAL A 367 -47.59 18.80 19.18
CA VAL A 367 -46.25 18.57 19.75
C VAL A 367 -45.82 19.80 20.51
N ILE A 368 -45.67 19.67 21.83
CA ILE A 368 -45.29 20.74 22.76
C ILE A 368 -43.87 20.46 23.28
N SER A 369 -42.96 21.42 23.12
CA SER A 369 -41.63 21.36 23.74
C SER A 369 -41.72 21.85 25.18
N VAL A 370 -41.55 20.95 26.14
CA VAL A 370 -41.82 21.21 27.56
C VAL A 370 -40.55 21.48 28.37
N ALA A 371 -39.41 20.98 27.90
CA ALA A 371 -38.12 21.21 28.55
C ALA A 371 -36.97 21.15 27.56
N HIS A 372 -35.91 21.88 27.90
CA HIS A 372 -34.64 21.88 27.20
C HIS A 372 -33.54 21.46 28.16
N ILE A 373 -32.75 20.46 27.77
CA ILE A 373 -31.64 19.95 28.57
C ILE A 373 -30.34 20.20 27.81
N SER A 374 -29.45 20.99 28.40
CA SER A 374 -28.08 21.15 27.93
C SER A 374 -27.18 20.15 28.65
N SER A 375 -26.37 19.39 27.93
CA SER A 375 -25.50 18.36 28.52
C SER A 375 -24.11 18.33 27.89
N ALA A 376 -23.10 18.04 28.69
CA ALA A 376 -21.75 17.71 28.21
C ALA A 376 -21.40 16.28 28.67
N LEU A 377 -21.05 15.43 27.71
CA LEU A 377 -20.75 14.02 27.91
C LEU A 377 -19.24 13.85 27.73
N ASN A 378 -18.58 13.31 28.75
CA ASN A 378 -17.18 12.90 28.65
C ASN A 378 -17.13 11.41 28.30
N VAL A 379 -16.45 11.08 27.19
CA VAL A 379 -16.40 9.72 26.67
C VAL A 379 -14.95 9.27 26.54
N ALA A 380 -14.69 8.02 26.92
CA ALA A 380 -13.50 7.29 26.57
C ALA A 380 -13.71 6.61 25.22
N CYS A 381 -12.70 6.69 24.35
CA CYS A 381 -12.73 6.09 23.03
C CYS A 381 -11.69 4.96 22.96
N SER A 382 -12.00 3.91 22.21
CA SER A 382 -11.03 2.90 21.78
C SER A 382 -10.95 2.87 20.26
N ALA A 383 -9.77 2.50 19.75
CA ALA A 383 -9.54 2.29 18.33
C ALA A 383 -8.98 0.88 18.11
N GLU A 384 -9.50 0.18 17.11
CA GLU A 384 -9.08 -1.17 16.73
C GLU A 384 -9.08 -1.30 15.20
N ILE A 385 -8.12 -2.05 14.67
CA ILE A 385 -8.11 -2.43 13.26
C ILE A 385 -8.88 -3.75 13.11
N ALA A 386 -10.10 -3.67 12.58
CA ALA A 386 -10.91 -4.84 12.26
C ALA A 386 -10.88 -5.11 10.75
N LYS A 387 -10.26 -6.24 10.37
CA LYS A 387 -9.99 -6.61 8.97
C LYS A 387 -9.11 -5.56 8.28
N ASN A 388 -9.72 -4.62 7.58
CA ASN A 388 -9.02 -3.52 6.95
C ASN A 388 -9.49 -2.16 7.49
N ASN A 389 -10.56 -2.09 8.28
CA ASN A 389 -11.13 -0.81 8.70
C ASN A 389 -10.57 -0.42 10.06
N LEU A 390 -10.38 0.88 10.27
CA LEU A 390 -10.31 1.44 11.61
C LEU A 390 -11.72 1.46 12.19
N THR A 391 -11.88 0.81 13.33
CA THR A 391 -13.12 0.72 14.09
C THR A 391 -12.86 1.21 15.51
N GLY A 392 -13.92 1.43 16.28
CA GLY A 392 -13.77 1.91 17.63
C GLY A 392 -15.04 1.75 18.44
N SER A 393 -14.92 2.06 19.72
CA SER A 393 -16.06 2.14 20.63
C SER A 393 -15.99 3.41 21.45
N LEU A 394 -17.15 3.90 21.88
CA LEU A 394 -17.28 5.00 22.81
C LEU A 394 -17.89 4.47 24.10
N ARG A 395 -17.30 4.82 25.24
CA ARG A 395 -17.79 4.52 26.57
C ARG A 395 -17.99 5.82 27.33
N LEU A 396 -19.22 6.05 27.79
CA LEU A 396 -19.52 7.18 28.68
C LEU A 396 -18.73 7.03 29.98
N ILE A 397 -18.02 8.09 30.37
CA ILE A 397 -17.33 8.18 31.66
C ILE A 397 -18.27 8.85 32.65
N ASP A 398 -18.67 10.08 32.32
CA ASP A 398 -19.60 10.89 33.09
C ASP A 398 -20.32 11.87 32.16
N PHE A 399 -21.34 12.53 32.70
CA PHE A 399 -22.01 13.63 32.03
C PHE A 399 -22.48 14.65 33.06
N ASN A 400 -22.59 15.90 32.63
CA ASN A 400 -23.38 16.91 33.33
C ASN A 400 -24.63 17.22 32.51
N ALA A 401 -25.71 17.63 33.18
CA ALA A 401 -26.95 18.02 32.51
C ALA A 401 -27.63 19.13 33.30
N THR A 402 -28.07 20.16 32.59
CA THR A 402 -28.85 21.26 33.14
C THR A 402 -30.16 21.34 32.37
N MET A 403 -31.28 21.24 33.09
CA MET A 403 -32.61 21.30 32.51
C MET A 403 -33.25 22.66 32.77
N LYS A 404 -33.88 23.23 31.74
CA LYS A 404 -34.76 24.40 31.82
C LYS A 404 -36.16 23.99 31.37
N TRP A 405 -37.14 24.28 32.19
CA TRP A 405 -38.56 24.12 31.85
C TRP A 405 -39.03 25.30 31.02
N ASN A 406 -39.87 25.03 30.02
CA ASN A 406 -40.49 26.05 29.19
C ASN A 406 -41.78 26.59 29.79
#